data_AF-A0A941YJE6-F1
#
_entry.id   AF-A0A941YJE6-F1
#
_cell.length_a   1.000
_cell.length_b   1.000
_cell.length_c   1.000
_cell.angle_alpha   90.00
_cell.angle_beta   90.00
_cell.angle_gamma   90.00
#
_symmetry.space_group_name_H-M   'P 1'
#
loop_
_entity.id
_entity.type
_entity.pdbx_description
1 polymer ?
#
loop_
_entity_poly.entity_id
_entity_poly.type
_entity_poly.pdbx_seq_one_letter_code
_entity_poly.pdbx_strand_id
1 'polypeptide(L)'
;MGTLGLIAYLFASVCVGGLLTLFVSMFRSVKKQDEWRAWRWVAFFSVCTAVAPYVYMDVLTRKEGADMTKAAEKVVRDADIKGDMTYYRVFAANEKEAKAYVVASEDTGIGTKEHVVIKVALEKSKDGWKPVQYEVLNSFRRQADAVSFPPLW
;
A
#
# COMPACT_ATOMS: atom_id res chain seq x y z
N MET A 1 -1.95 -16.84 -0.04
CA MET A 1 -0.83 -16.33 -0.87
C MET A 1 0.10 -15.34 -0.16
N GLY A 2 -0.19 -14.88 1.06
CA GLY A 2 0.57 -13.79 1.71
C GLY A 2 2.07 -14.06 1.99
N THR A 3 2.45 -15.28 2.35
CA THR A 3 3.86 -15.60 2.71
C THR A 3 4.79 -15.63 1.50
N LEU A 4 4.36 -16.22 0.38
CA LEU A 4 5.13 -16.25 -0.86
C LEU A 4 5.30 -14.85 -1.47
N GLY A 5 4.23 -14.04 -1.45
CA GLY A 5 4.29 -12.65 -1.89
C GLY A 5 5.26 -11.82 -1.04
N LEU A 6 5.24 -12.01 0.28
CA LEU A 6 6.16 -11.33 1.20
C LEU A 6 7.62 -11.72 0.95
N ILE A 7 7.90 -13.01 0.76
CA ILE A 7 9.26 -13.49 0.45
C ILE A 7 9.76 -12.91 -0.87
N ALA A 8 8.93 -12.94 -1.92
CA ALA A 8 9.28 -12.37 -3.23
C ALA A 8 9.52 -10.86 -3.14
N TYR A 9 8.72 -10.14 -2.36
CA TYR A 9 8.89 -8.72 -2.12
C TYR A 9 10.20 -8.40 -1.38
N LEU A 10 10.50 -9.11 -0.29
CA LEU A 10 11.75 -8.94 0.46
C LEU A 10 12.97 -9.22 -0.42
N PHE A 11 12.91 -10.26 -1.24
CA PHE A 11 13.96 -10.57 -2.21
C PHE A 11 14.14 -9.44 -3.23
N ALA A 12 13.04 -8.90 -3.78
CA ALA A 12 13.09 -7.75 -4.67
C ALA A 12 13.71 -6.51 -4.00
N SER A 13 13.36 -6.20 -2.74
CA SER A 13 13.98 -5.13 -1.96
C SER A 13 15.50 -5.33 -1.77
N VAL A 14 15.95 -6.58 -1.60
CA VAL A 14 17.39 -6.90 -1.55
C VAL A 14 18.07 -6.60 -2.89
N CYS A 15 17.47 -7.04 -4.01
CA CYS A 15 17.98 -6.77 -5.35
C CYS A 15 18.08 -5.26 -5.64
N VAL A 16 17.04 -4.49 -5.33
CA VAL A 16 17.05 -3.03 -5.50
C VAL A 16 18.10 -2.37 -4.60
N GLY A 17 18.24 -2.81 -3.34
CA GLY A 17 19.29 -2.31 -2.44
C GLY A 17 20.71 -2.59 -2.95
N GLY A 18 20.91 -3.75 -3.59
CA GLY A 18 22.15 -4.09 -4.30
C GLY A 18 22.44 -3.12 -5.45
N LEU A 19 21.47 -2.87 -6.33
CA LEU A 19 21.61 -1.94 -7.45
C LEU A 19 21.90 -0.51 -6.99
N LEU A 20 21.21 -0.03 -5.96
CA LEU A 20 21.46 1.30 -5.37
C LEU A 20 22.87 1.38 -4.77
N THR A 21 23.33 0.31 -4.14
CA THR A 21 24.70 0.25 -3.61
C THR A 21 25.75 0.30 -4.72
N LEU A 22 25.53 -0.40 -5.84
CA LEU A 22 26.40 -0.33 -7.00
C LEU A 22 26.46 1.09 -7.57
N PHE A 23 25.32 1.74 -7.71
CA PHE A 23 25.24 3.13 -8.18
C PHE A 23 26.05 4.06 -7.26
N VAL A 24 25.86 3.99 -5.94
CA VAL A 24 26.63 4.79 -4.97
C VAL A 24 28.13 4.46 -5.05
N SER A 25 28.48 3.19 -5.26
CA SER A 25 29.88 2.77 -5.39
C SER A 25 30.57 3.38 -6.62
N MET A 26 29.85 3.68 -7.69
CA MET A 26 30.42 4.33 -8.89
C MET A 26 30.86 5.77 -8.64
N PHE A 27 30.20 6.48 -7.72
CA PHE A 27 30.52 7.87 -7.38
C PHE A 27 31.47 8.00 -6.18
N ARG A 28 32.00 6.88 -5.65
CA ARG A 28 32.90 6.95 -4.49
C ARG A 28 34.29 7.45 -4.89
N SER A 29 34.89 8.25 -4.00
CA SER A 29 36.29 8.65 -4.13
C SER A 29 37.23 7.46 -3.84
N VAL A 30 38.24 7.27 -4.69
CA VAL A 30 39.25 6.21 -4.60
C VAL A 30 40.03 6.26 -3.28
N LYS A 31 40.14 7.43 -2.64
CA LYS A 31 40.91 7.63 -1.40
C LYS A 31 40.37 6.92 -0.14
N LYS A 32 39.13 6.38 -0.16
CA LYS A 32 38.48 5.76 1.02
C LYS A 32 38.17 4.27 0.82
N GLN A 33 39.09 3.54 0.20
CA GLN A 33 38.84 2.16 -0.22
C GLN A 33 38.69 1.18 0.97
N ASP A 34 39.46 1.38 2.05
CA ASP A 34 39.52 0.44 3.19
C ASP A 34 38.36 0.56 4.19
N GLU A 35 37.70 1.71 4.28
CA GLU A 35 36.58 1.90 5.23
C GLU A 35 35.23 1.42 4.68
N TRP A 36 35.15 1.11 3.38
CA TRP A 36 33.89 0.87 2.70
C TRP A 36 33.39 -0.58 2.85
N ARG A 37 32.39 -0.75 3.72
CA ARG A 37 31.69 -2.04 3.91
C ARG A 37 30.43 -2.09 3.06
N ALA A 38 30.54 -2.57 1.81
CA ALA A 38 29.44 -2.61 0.84
C ALA A 38 28.17 -3.30 1.36
N TRP A 39 28.31 -4.38 2.13
CA TRP A 39 27.17 -5.10 2.70
C TRP A 39 26.29 -4.23 3.63
N ARG A 40 26.87 -3.22 4.31
CA ARG A 40 26.11 -2.30 5.16
C ARG A 40 25.20 -1.40 4.33
N TRP A 41 25.67 -0.98 3.16
CA TRP A 41 24.89 -0.16 2.22
C TRP A 41 23.79 -0.96 1.55
N VAL A 42 24.08 -2.22 1.17
CA VAL A 42 23.05 -3.13 0.67
C VAL A 42 21.95 -3.28 1.71
N ALA A 43 22.31 -3.64 2.96
CA ALA A 43 21.35 -3.80 4.04
C ALA A 43 20.53 -2.51 4.28
N PHE A 44 21.18 -1.34 4.33
CA PHE A 44 20.51 -0.06 4.51
C PHE A 44 19.50 0.22 3.39
N PHE A 45 19.90 0.15 2.12
CA PHE A 45 19.01 0.43 0.99
C PHE A 45 17.90 -0.62 0.84
N SER A 46 18.16 -1.88 1.18
CA SER A 46 17.13 -2.92 1.20
C SER A 46 16.05 -2.64 2.23
N VAL A 47 16.43 -2.23 3.45
CA VAL A 47 15.46 -1.83 4.48
C VAL A 47 14.70 -0.57 4.05
N CYS A 48 15.39 0.44 3.53
CA CYS A 48 14.75 1.67 3.04
C CYS A 48 13.73 1.38 1.93
N THR A 49 14.07 0.53 0.96
CA THR A 49 13.15 0.18 -0.15
C THR A 49 11.98 -0.67 0.31
N ALA A 50 12.16 -1.56 1.31
CA ALA A 50 11.08 -2.32 1.91
C ALA A 50 10.11 -1.43 2.71
N VAL A 51 10.61 -0.39 3.38
CA VAL A 51 9.79 0.49 4.24
C VAL A 51 9.17 1.65 3.45
N ALA A 52 9.81 2.10 2.36
CA ALA A 52 9.39 3.28 1.61
C ALA A 52 7.91 3.28 1.16
N PRO A 53 7.33 2.18 0.64
CA PRO A 53 5.91 2.18 0.26
C PRO A 53 4.96 2.43 1.43
N TYR A 54 5.27 1.90 2.62
CA TYR A 54 4.46 2.10 3.83
C TYR A 54 4.48 3.56 4.26
N VAL A 55 5.68 4.14 4.32
CA VAL A 55 5.86 5.55 4.69
C VAL A 55 5.20 6.46 3.67
N TYR A 56 5.38 6.18 2.37
CA TYR A 56 4.78 6.95 1.29
C TYR A 56 3.26 6.96 1.40
N MET A 57 2.61 5.80 1.58
CA MET A 57 1.16 5.74 1.72
C MET A 57 0.67 6.41 3.01
N ASP A 58 1.37 6.27 4.14
CA ASP A 58 0.98 6.95 5.39
C ASP A 58 1.04 8.48 5.24
N VAL A 59 2.13 9.00 4.66
CA VAL A 59 2.29 10.44 4.38
C VAL A 59 1.20 10.92 3.42
N LEU A 60 0.96 10.20 2.33
CA LEU A 60 -0.04 10.58 1.34
C LEU A 60 -1.46 10.55 1.93
N THR A 61 -1.77 9.54 2.74
CA THR A 61 -3.05 9.43 3.46
C THR A 61 -3.24 10.58 4.43
N ARG A 62 -2.21 10.96 5.20
CA ARG A 62 -2.31 12.10 6.13
C ARG A 62 -2.49 13.43 5.42
N LYS A 63 -1.84 13.59 4.26
CA LYS A 63 -1.86 14.86 3.51
C LYS A 63 -3.15 15.06 2.73
N GLU A 64 -3.61 14.04 2.02
CA GLU A 64 -4.73 14.15 1.06
C GLU A 64 -6.00 13.43 1.53
N GLY A 65 -5.89 12.54 2.52
CA GLY A 65 -6.98 11.63 2.90
C GLY A 65 -8.10 12.26 3.70
N ALA A 66 -7.86 13.33 4.48
CA ALA A 66 -8.83 13.85 5.47
C ALA A 66 -10.25 14.00 4.90
N ASP A 67 -10.37 14.56 3.69
CA ASP A 67 -11.65 14.81 3.01
C ASP A 67 -12.23 13.60 2.27
N MET A 68 -11.47 12.51 2.15
CA MET A 68 -11.85 11.28 1.43
C MET A 68 -12.59 10.27 2.32
N THR A 69 -12.60 10.46 3.65
CA THR A 69 -13.20 9.53 4.62
C THR A 69 -14.67 9.22 4.29
N LYS A 70 -15.47 10.23 3.99
CA LYS A 70 -16.90 10.05 3.62
C LYS A 70 -17.07 9.26 2.32
N ALA A 71 -16.17 9.47 1.36
CA ALA A 71 -16.18 8.73 0.10
C ALA A 71 -15.81 7.25 0.30
N ALA A 72 -14.83 6.99 1.16
CA ALA A 72 -14.42 5.64 1.54
C ALA A 72 -15.54 4.88 2.26
N GLU A 73 -16.21 5.49 3.24
CA GLU A 73 -17.38 4.90 3.92
C GLU A 73 -18.54 4.64 2.96
N LYS A 74 -18.75 5.53 1.98
CA LYS A 74 -19.76 5.32 0.95
C LYS A 74 -19.47 4.05 0.15
N VAL A 75 -18.22 3.80 -0.22
CA VAL A 75 -17.84 2.58 -0.96
C VAL A 75 -18.12 1.31 -0.16
N VAL A 76 -17.88 1.31 1.16
CA VAL A 76 -18.19 0.15 2.01
C VAL A 76 -19.69 -0.17 1.98
N ARG A 77 -20.54 0.86 2.05
CA ARG A 77 -22.00 0.71 1.93
C ARG A 77 -22.42 0.28 0.53
N ASP A 78 -21.86 0.90 -0.51
CA ASP A 78 -22.18 0.60 -1.91
C ASP A 78 -21.74 -0.83 -2.30
N ALA A 79 -20.72 -1.37 -1.64
CA ALA A 79 -20.25 -2.75 -1.82
C ALA A 79 -21.04 -3.80 -1.00
N ASP A 80 -22.12 -3.41 -0.32
CA ASP A 80 -22.97 -4.25 0.55
C ASP A 80 -22.19 -4.98 1.66
N ILE A 81 -21.14 -4.35 2.20
CA ILE A 81 -20.36 -4.93 3.30
C ILE A 81 -21.08 -4.59 4.61
N LYS A 82 -21.53 -5.62 5.34
CA LYS A 82 -22.31 -5.46 6.58
C LYS A 82 -21.48 -5.01 7.79
N GLY A 83 -20.23 -4.63 7.56
CA GLY A 83 -19.25 -4.30 8.57
C GLY A 83 -18.74 -2.87 8.45
N ASP A 84 -18.04 -2.41 9.48
CA ASP A 84 -17.49 -1.06 9.52
C ASP A 84 -16.15 -0.96 8.78
N MET A 85 -15.88 0.23 8.23
CA MET A 85 -14.56 0.58 7.72
C MET A 85 -13.57 0.57 8.88
N THR A 86 -12.52 -0.25 8.77
CA THR A 86 -11.43 -0.29 9.76
C THR A 86 -10.43 0.84 9.51
N TYR A 87 -10.00 1.00 8.26
CA TYR A 87 -9.13 2.10 7.82
C TYR A 87 -9.17 2.24 6.30
N TYR A 88 -8.64 3.35 5.80
CA TYR A 88 -8.29 3.49 4.38
C TYR A 88 -6.88 4.06 4.22
N ARG A 89 -6.25 3.77 3.09
CA ARG A 89 -4.92 4.26 2.72
C ARG A 89 -4.92 4.79 1.30
N VAL A 90 -4.47 6.02 1.11
CA VAL A 90 -4.29 6.64 -0.20
C VAL A 90 -2.92 6.25 -0.73
N PHE A 91 -2.87 5.76 -1.97
CA PHE A 91 -1.61 5.35 -2.62
C PHE A 91 -1.30 6.13 -3.89
N ALA A 92 -2.27 6.86 -4.43
CA ALA A 92 -2.05 7.84 -5.49
C ALA A 92 -3.07 8.97 -5.32
N ALA A 93 -2.65 10.22 -5.47
CA ALA A 93 -3.55 11.36 -5.46
C ALA A 93 -2.97 12.50 -6.31
N ASN A 94 -3.85 13.20 -7.01
CA ASN A 94 -3.60 14.46 -7.68
C ASN A 94 -4.74 15.44 -7.36
N GLU A 95 -4.78 16.61 -8.01
CA GLU A 95 -5.79 17.64 -7.74
C GLU A 95 -7.24 17.22 -8.04
N LYS A 96 -7.44 16.21 -8.90
CA LYS A 96 -8.74 15.80 -9.43
C LYS A 96 -9.10 14.34 -9.13
N GLU A 97 -8.12 13.48 -8.94
CA GLU A 97 -8.27 12.04 -8.85
C GLU A 97 -7.43 11.49 -7.69
N ALA A 98 -7.95 10.47 -7.03
CA ALA A 98 -7.21 9.73 -6.04
C ALA A 98 -7.53 8.24 -6.14
N LYS A 99 -6.57 7.42 -5.74
CA LYS A 99 -6.73 5.98 -5.59
C LYS A 99 -6.41 5.62 -4.15
N ALA A 100 -7.33 4.90 -3.54
CA ALA A 100 -7.22 4.46 -2.17
C ALA A 100 -7.56 2.98 -2.05
N TYR A 101 -7.08 2.38 -0.98
CA TYR A 101 -7.54 1.09 -0.51
C TYR A 101 -8.38 1.31 0.74
N VAL A 102 -9.56 0.71 0.78
CA VAL A 102 -10.47 0.74 1.91
C VAL A 102 -10.51 -0.67 2.48
N VAL A 103 -10.28 -0.78 3.79
CA VAL A 103 -10.35 -2.05 4.49
C VAL A 103 -11.53 -2.00 5.44
N ALA A 104 -12.44 -2.95 5.29
CA ALA A 104 -13.62 -3.11 6.14
C ALA A 104 -13.57 -4.46 6.85
N SER A 105 -14.18 -4.54 8.03
CA SER A 105 -14.27 -5.79 8.79
C SER A 105 -15.71 -6.27 8.82
N GLU A 106 -16.01 -7.39 8.16
CA GLU A 106 -17.34 -8.00 8.12
C GLU A 106 -17.36 -9.28 8.96
N ASP A 107 -18.47 -9.56 9.66
CA ASP A 107 -18.69 -10.86 10.30
C ASP A 107 -19.17 -11.86 9.25
N THR A 108 -18.49 -13.00 9.15
CA THR A 108 -18.82 -14.05 8.19
C THR A 108 -20.06 -14.87 8.59
N GLY A 109 -20.62 -14.64 9.78
CA GLY A 109 -21.74 -15.40 10.33
C GLY A 109 -21.34 -16.75 10.94
N ILE A 110 -20.06 -17.13 10.86
CA ILE A 110 -19.47 -18.35 11.46
C ILE A 110 -18.59 -17.99 12.66
N GLY A 111 -18.76 -16.79 13.22
CA GLY A 111 -18.00 -16.28 14.36
C GLY A 111 -16.57 -15.81 14.02
N THR A 112 -16.22 -15.68 12.74
CA THR A 112 -14.94 -15.12 12.29
C THR A 112 -15.14 -13.79 11.58
N LYS A 113 -14.21 -12.86 11.81
CA LYS A 113 -14.16 -11.58 11.11
C LYS A 113 -13.31 -11.72 9.84
N GLU A 114 -13.87 -11.26 8.74
CA GLU A 114 -13.20 -11.16 7.45
C GLU A 114 -12.76 -9.71 7.22
N HIS A 115 -11.51 -9.51 6.82
CA HIS A 115 -11.00 -8.21 6.38
C HIS A 115 -11.16 -8.10 4.87
N VAL A 116 -12.18 -7.34 4.45
CA VAL A 116 -12.46 -7.07 3.05
C VAL A 116 -11.59 -5.92 2.58
N VAL A 117 -10.79 -6.15 1.54
CA VAL A 117 -9.94 -5.11 0.93
C VAL A 117 -10.58 -4.65 -0.37
N ILE A 118 -10.83 -3.35 -0.48
CA ILE A 118 -11.45 -2.71 -1.65
C ILE A 118 -10.47 -1.69 -2.21
N LYS A 119 -10.22 -1.75 -3.52
CA LYS A 119 -9.52 -0.69 -4.24
C LYS A 119 -10.56 0.27 -4.79
N VAL A 120 -10.39 1.56 -4.52
CA VAL A 120 -11.31 2.62 -4.96
C VAL A 120 -10.57 3.69 -5.76
N ALA A 121 -11.19 4.11 -6.86
CA ALA A 121 -10.88 5.33 -7.59
C ALA A 121 -11.87 6.43 -7.19
N LEU A 122 -11.34 7.57 -6.77
CA LEU A 122 -12.06 8.74 -6.32
C LEU A 122 -11.81 9.90 -7.29
N GLU A 123 -12.83 10.70 -7.55
CA GLU A 123 -12.72 11.98 -8.26
C GLU A 123 -13.20 13.13 -7.38
N LYS A 124 -12.53 14.27 -7.51
CA LYS A 124 -12.85 15.49 -6.78
C LYS A 124 -13.95 16.26 -7.53
N SER A 125 -15.11 16.37 -6.89
CA SER A 125 -16.26 17.13 -7.37
C SER A 125 -16.43 18.44 -6.59
N LYS A 126 -17.39 19.28 -6.99
CA LYS A 126 -17.77 20.50 -6.25
C LYS A 126 -18.24 20.22 -4.82
N ASP A 127 -18.82 19.03 -4.60
CA ASP A 127 -19.33 18.59 -3.31
C ASP A 127 -18.30 17.76 -2.50
N GLY A 128 -17.03 17.72 -2.96
CA GLY A 128 -15.97 16.90 -2.37
C GLY A 128 -15.64 15.64 -3.17
N TRP A 129 -14.89 14.73 -2.55
CA TRP A 129 -14.46 13.48 -3.18
C TRP A 129 -15.64 12.52 -3.36
N LYS A 130 -15.75 11.91 -4.55
CA LYS A 130 -16.78 10.93 -4.89
C LYS A 130 -16.15 9.66 -5.47
N PRO A 131 -16.63 8.47 -5.09
CA PRO A 131 -16.16 7.24 -5.70
C PRO A 131 -16.71 7.10 -7.12
N VAL A 132 -15.83 6.80 -8.07
CA VAL A 132 -16.18 6.60 -9.49
C VAL A 132 -16.14 5.13 -9.84
N GLN A 133 -15.15 4.40 -9.32
CA GLN A 133 -14.99 2.98 -9.54
C GLN A 133 -14.46 2.33 -8.27
N TYR A 134 -14.92 1.12 -7.98
CA TYR A 134 -14.34 0.28 -6.94
C TYR A 134 -14.23 -1.16 -7.40
N GLU A 135 -13.28 -1.89 -6.81
CA GLU A 135 -12.99 -3.29 -7.06
C GLU A 135 -12.72 -3.96 -5.71
N VAL A 136 -13.47 -5.02 -5.39
CA VAL A 136 -13.20 -5.82 -4.18
C VAL A 136 -12.05 -6.77 -4.51
N LEU A 137 -10.92 -6.60 -3.84
CA LEU A 137 -9.70 -7.37 -4.07
C LEU A 137 -9.67 -8.66 -3.26
N ASN A 138 -10.07 -8.59 -1.99
CA ASN A 138 -10.05 -9.74 -1.10
C ASN A 138 -11.39 -9.84 -0.39
N SER A 139 -12.15 -10.89 -0.70
CA SER A 139 -13.31 -11.31 0.09
C SER A 139 -13.70 -12.75 -0.21
N PHE A 140 -13.82 -13.57 0.85
CA PHE A 140 -14.30 -14.95 0.78
C PHE A 140 -15.77 -14.99 0.34
N ARG A 141 -16.62 -14.16 0.94
CA ARG A 141 -18.06 -14.12 0.64
C ARG A 141 -18.35 -13.73 -0.81
N ARG A 142 -17.48 -12.93 -1.41
CA ARG A 142 -17.60 -12.44 -2.78
C ARG A 142 -16.72 -13.20 -3.78
N GLN A 143 -16.06 -14.28 -3.35
CA GLN A 143 -15.13 -15.07 -4.17
C GLN A 143 -14.05 -14.23 -4.87
N ALA A 144 -13.60 -13.16 -4.21
CA ALA A 144 -12.54 -12.29 -4.70
C ALA A 144 -11.22 -12.66 -4.03
N ASP A 145 -10.25 -13.11 -4.82
CA ASP A 145 -8.89 -13.45 -4.36
C ASP A 145 -7.85 -12.84 -5.32
N ALA A 146 -7.79 -11.51 -5.32
CA ALA A 146 -6.82 -10.74 -6.08
C ALA A 146 -5.57 -10.46 -5.26
N VAL A 147 -4.44 -10.24 -5.95
CA VAL A 147 -3.17 -9.92 -5.32
C VAL A 147 -3.21 -8.50 -4.75
N SER A 148 -3.01 -8.38 -3.44
CA SER A 148 -2.79 -7.10 -2.77
C SER A 148 -1.29 -6.83 -2.64
N PHE A 149 -0.89 -5.58 -2.89
CA PHE A 149 0.51 -5.15 -2.77
C PHE A 149 0.76 -4.53 -1.39
N PRO A 150 2.00 -4.60 -0.85
CA PRO A 150 2.39 -3.85 0.32
C PRO A 150 1.92 -2.39 0.25
N PRO A 151 1.34 -1.85 1.33
CA PRO A 151 1.32 -2.34 2.71
C PRO A 151 0.07 -3.18 3.08
N LEU A 152 -0.71 -3.61 2.10
CA LEU A 152 -2.02 -4.22 2.30
C LEU A 152 -1.88 -5.71 2.02
N TRP A 153 -1.63 -6.48 3.07
CA TRP A 153 -1.44 -7.93 3.01
C TRP A 153 -2.47 -8.59 3.92
#